data_AF-A0A7C9E3T7-F1
#
_entry.id   AF-A0A7C9E3T7-F1
#
_cell.length_a   1.000
_cell.length_b   1.000
_cell.length_c   1.000
_cell.angle_alpha   90.00
_cell.angle_beta   90.00
_cell.angle_gamma   90.00
#
_symmetry.space_group_name_H-M   'P 1'
#
loop_
_entity.id
_entity.type
_entity.pdbx_description
1 polymer ?
#
loop_
_entity_poly.entity_id
_entity_poly.type
_entity_poly.pdbx_seq_one_letter_code
_entity_poly.pdbx_strand_id
1 'polypeptide(L)'
;SSGYKLISVDDYLGPNQDNADHNQAFAKAWKGACFTSGGVFLVPRNKEYKLKPMNFSGPCHAHFNIKILGSIKASEDISDYKQRTHWLVFENLRNFELEGGGTIDGRG
;
A
#
# COMPACT_ATOMS: atom_id res chain seq x y z
N SER A 1 -25.42 1.05 -9.53
CA SER A 1 -24.04 0.97 -10.05
C SER A 1 -23.05 1.14 -8.92
N SER A 2 -22.45 0.05 -8.45
CA SER A 2 -21.31 0.12 -7.52
C SER A 2 -20.06 0.33 -8.36
N GLY A 3 -19.71 1.59 -8.64
CA GLY A 3 -18.46 1.92 -9.32
C GLY A 3 -17.25 1.62 -8.42
N TYR A 4 -16.11 1.30 -9.03
CA TYR A 4 -14.85 1.19 -8.30
C TYR A 4 -14.53 2.53 -7.63
N LYS A 5 -14.12 2.49 -6.35
CA LYS A 5 -13.61 3.67 -5.64
C LYS A 5 -12.10 3.58 -5.55
N LEU A 6 -11.41 4.52 -6.16
CA LEU A 6 -9.95 4.62 -6.08
C LEU A 6 -9.57 5.37 -4.80
N ILE A 7 -8.67 4.77 -4.02
CA ILE A 7 -8.07 5.37 -2.82
C ILE A 7 -6.56 5.41 -3.06
N SER A 8 -6.02 6.60 -3.27
CA SER A 8 -4.59 6.79 -3.54
C SER A 8 -3.81 6.95 -2.25
N VAL A 9 -2.57 6.45 -2.22
CA VAL A 9 -1.62 6.77 -1.14
C VAL A 9 -1.39 8.28 -1.02
N ASP A 10 -1.35 9.00 -2.15
CA ASP A 10 -1.09 10.44 -2.18
C ASP A 10 -2.13 11.26 -1.40
N ASP A 11 -3.36 10.75 -1.28
CA ASP A 11 -4.44 11.38 -0.53
C ASP A 11 -4.10 11.52 0.97
N TYR A 12 -3.07 10.81 1.46
CA TYR A 12 -2.70 10.72 2.87
C TYR A 12 -1.28 11.21 3.19
N LEU A 13 -0.53 11.75 2.22
CA LEU A 13 0.84 12.25 2.45
C LEU A 13 0.89 13.63 3.14
N GLY A 14 -0.23 14.35 3.18
CA GLY A 14 -0.26 15.71 3.72
C GLY A 14 0.45 16.73 2.81
N PRO A 15 0.63 17.98 3.29
CA PRO A 15 1.12 19.09 2.46
C PRO A 15 2.63 19.07 2.21
N ASN A 16 3.41 18.39 3.06
CA ASN A 16 4.85 18.26 2.90
C ASN A 16 5.22 16.82 2.55
N GLN A 17 5.27 16.52 1.24
CA GLN A 17 5.51 15.18 0.73
C GLN A 17 6.97 14.71 0.96
N ASP A 18 7.92 15.64 1.05
CA ASP A 18 9.36 15.32 1.14
C ASP A 18 9.75 14.68 2.48
N ASN A 19 8.94 14.89 3.52
CA ASN A 19 9.14 14.30 4.85
C ASN A 19 7.90 13.52 5.32
N ALA A 20 7.07 13.06 4.38
CA ALA A 20 5.86 12.34 4.70
C ALA A 20 6.19 10.94 5.25
N ASP A 21 5.44 10.52 6.28
CA ASP A 21 5.46 9.14 6.75
C ASP A 21 4.68 8.25 5.76
N HIS A 22 5.41 7.63 4.83
CA HIS A 22 4.84 6.73 3.83
C HIS A 22 4.16 5.51 4.47
N ASN A 23 4.68 4.97 5.57
CA ASN A 23 4.04 3.84 6.25
C ASN A 23 2.65 4.24 6.77
N GLN A 24 2.52 5.44 7.34
CA GLN A 24 1.23 5.96 7.78
C GLN A 24 0.27 6.21 6.61
N ALA A 25 0.76 6.78 5.51
CA ALA A 25 -0.06 7.03 4.32
C ALA A 25 -0.59 5.71 3.70
N PHE A 26 0.28 4.71 3.55
CA PHE A 26 -0.10 3.38 3.08
C PHE A 26 -1.12 2.71 4.00
N ALA A 27 -0.94 2.80 5.32
CA ALA A 27 -1.89 2.23 6.28
C ALA A 27 -3.29 2.86 6.16
N LYS A 28 -3.37 4.19 6.00
CA LYS A 28 -4.63 4.91 5.83
C LYS A 28 -5.31 4.58 4.50
N ALA A 29 -4.55 4.61 3.40
CA ALA A 29 -5.06 4.26 2.08
C ALA A 29 -5.53 2.80 2.02
N TRP A 30 -4.76 1.87 2.58
CA TRP A 30 -5.13 0.46 2.67
C TRP A 30 -6.46 0.28 3.42
N LYS A 31 -6.59 0.88 4.61
CA LYS A 31 -7.83 0.84 5.39
C LYS A 31 -9.00 1.43 4.60
N GLY A 32 -8.80 2.58 3.94
CA GLY A 32 -9.83 3.23 3.13
C GLY A 32 -10.32 2.35 1.99
N ALA A 33 -9.42 1.69 1.27
CA ALA A 33 -9.77 0.79 0.17
C ALA A 33 -10.39 -0.53 0.67
N CYS A 34 -9.74 -1.19 1.63
CA CYS A 34 -10.14 -2.49 2.15
C CYS A 34 -11.55 -2.47 2.77
N PHE A 35 -11.88 -1.38 3.47
CA PHE A 35 -13.20 -1.20 4.09
C PHE A 35 -14.22 -0.45 3.19
N THR A 36 -13.98 -0.39 1.88
CA THR A 36 -14.92 0.12 0.88
C THR A 36 -15.33 -0.98 -0.09
N SER A 37 -16.63 -1.16 -0.32
CA SER A 37 -17.14 -2.05 -1.38
C SER A 37 -16.66 -1.56 -2.75
N GLY A 38 -15.98 -2.40 -3.52
CA GLY A 38 -15.34 -1.99 -4.79
C GLY A 38 -14.14 -1.06 -4.59
N GLY A 39 -13.53 -1.04 -3.41
CA GLY A 39 -12.37 -0.21 -3.12
C GLY A 39 -11.12 -0.69 -3.83
N VAL A 40 -10.37 0.25 -4.39
CA VAL A 40 -9.10 0.04 -5.07
C VAL A 40 -7.99 0.76 -4.32
N PHE A 41 -7.07 0.00 -3.74
CA PHE A 41 -5.85 0.55 -3.15
C PHE A 41 -4.86 0.91 -4.26
N LEU A 42 -4.53 2.19 -4.39
CA LEU A 42 -3.70 2.69 -5.49
C LEU A 42 -2.36 3.24 -5.00
N VAL A 43 -1.27 2.65 -5.51
CA VAL A 43 0.07 3.25 -5.49
C VAL A 43 0.30 3.91 -6.85
N PRO A 44 0.27 5.25 -6.93
CA PRO A 44 0.22 5.97 -8.20
C PRO A 44 1.52 5.89 -8.99
N ARG A 45 1.39 5.99 -10.32
CA ARG A 45 2.52 5.94 -11.27
C ARG A 45 3.46 7.14 -11.05
N ASN A 46 4.74 6.96 -11.38
CA ASN A 46 5.78 8.00 -11.31
C ASN A 46 6.04 8.55 -9.89
N LYS A 47 5.68 7.78 -8.87
CA LYS A 47 5.95 8.08 -7.45
C LYS A 47 6.81 6.99 -6.84
N GLU A 48 7.55 7.37 -5.81
CA GLU A 48 8.42 6.47 -5.05
C GLU A 48 8.12 6.61 -3.56
N TYR A 49 7.96 5.46 -2.90
CA TYR A 49 7.65 5.40 -1.47
C TYR A 49 8.62 4.47 -0.76
N LYS A 50 9.30 4.97 0.26
CA LYS A 50 10.15 4.17 1.15
C LYS A 50 9.31 3.63 2.31
N LEU A 51 9.22 2.32 2.44
CA LEU A 51 8.44 1.64 3.49
C LEU A 51 9.32 0.81 4.42
N LYS A 52 9.09 0.97 5.72
CA LYS A 52 9.44 -0.03 6.75
C LYS A 52 8.54 -1.28 6.62
N PRO A 53 8.80 -2.38 7.34
CA PRO A 53 7.91 -3.53 7.35
C PRO A 53 6.44 -3.19 7.61
N MET A 54 5.53 -3.76 6.80
CA MET A 54 4.08 -3.51 6.86
C MET A 54 3.26 -4.79 6.66
N ASN A 55 2.12 -4.85 7.37
CA ASN A 55 1.07 -5.82 7.12
C ASN A 55 -0.15 -5.12 6.51
N PHE A 56 -0.60 -5.66 5.39
CA PHE A 56 -1.80 -5.31 4.67
C PHE A 56 -2.84 -6.41 4.92
N SER A 57 -3.56 -6.29 6.03
CA SER A 57 -4.44 -7.34 6.54
C SER A 57 -5.90 -7.07 6.16
N GLY A 58 -6.62 -8.14 5.80
CA GLY A 58 -8.08 -8.17 5.65
C GLY A 58 -8.81 -8.65 6.92
N PRO A 59 -10.08 -9.09 6.80
CA PRO A 59 -10.84 -9.24 5.55
C PRO A 59 -11.27 -7.89 4.95
N CYS A 60 -11.15 -7.76 3.63
CA CYS A 60 -11.65 -6.61 2.88
C CYS A 60 -13.06 -6.87 2.34
N HIS A 61 -13.78 -5.81 1.96
CA HIS A 61 -15.08 -5.94 1.30
C HIS A 61 -14.99 -6.57 -0.09
N ALA A 62 -16.14 -6.99 -0.61
CA ALA A 62 -16.26 -7.55 -1.94
C ALA A 62 -15.71 -6.60 -3.01
N HIS A 63 -15.13 -7.19 -4.07
CA HIS A 63 -14.54 -6.48 -5.21
C HIS A 63 -13.37 -5.55 -4.81
N PHE A 64 -12.66 -5.87 -3.74
CA PHE A 64 -11.42 -5.19 -3.35
C PHE A 64 -10.30 -5.48 -4.35
N ASN A 65 -9.55 -4.44 -4.70
CA ASN A 65 -8.51 -4.49 -5.73
C ASN A 65 -7.24 -3.74 -5.27
N ILE A 66 -6.08 -4.26 -5.64
CA ILE A 66 -4.77 -3.67 -5.31
C ILE A 66 -4.09 -3.27 -6.62
N LYS A 67 -3.71 -2.00 -6.75
CA LYS A 67 -3.09 -1.48 -7.98
C LYS A 67 -1.76 -0.77 -7.68
N ILE A 68 -0.65 -1.39 -8.08
CA ILE A 68 0.70 -0.86 -7.86
C ILE A 68 1.30 -0.39 -9.18
N LEU A 69 1.23 0.93 -9.42
CA LEU A 69 1.79 1.57 -10.63
C LEU A 69 3.08 2.36 -10.35
N GLY A 70 3.32 2.73 -9.10
CA GLY A 70 4.54 3.42 -8.64
C GLY A 70 5.61 2.47 -8.12
N SER A 71 6.64 3.04 -7.51
CA SER A 71 7.73 2.29 -6.88
C SER A 71 7.55 2.25 -5.36
N ILE A 72 7.64 1.07 -4.79
CA ILE A 72 7.73 0.85 -3.34
C ILE A 72 9.15 0.35 -3.06
N LYS A 73 9.88 0.99 -2.17
CA LYS A 73 11.26 0.64 -1.83
C LYS A 73 11.38 0.32 -0.34
N ALA A 74 12.17 -0.70 -0.02
CA ALA A 74 12.39 -1.09 1.35
C ALA A 74 13.20 -0.03 2.10
N SER A 75 12.98 0.06 3.41
CA SER A 75 13.90 0.81 4.28
C SER A 75 15.28 0.17 4.21
N GLU A 76 16.32 1.00 4.13
CA GLU A 76 17.72 0.54 4.17
C GLU A 76 18.24 0.47 5.61
N ASP A 77 17.47 0.99 6.57
CA ASP A 77 17.82 0.91 7.98
C ASP A 77 17.48 -0.49 8.52
N ILE A 78 18.50 -1.31 8.72
CA ILE A 78 18.35 -2.68 9.24
C ILE A 78 17.66 -2.71 10.62
N SER A 79 17.70 -1.62 11.38
CA SER A 79 17.03 -1.53 12.67
C SER A 79 15.50 -1.59 12.55
N ASP A 80 14.95 -1.20 11.39
CA ASP A 80 13.51 -1.29 11.10
C ASP A 80 12.99 -2.74 10.99
N TYR A 81 13.90 -3.72 10.83
CA TYR A 81 13.56 -5.14 10.60
C TYR A 81 13.80 -6.03 11.82
N LYS A 82 14.29 -5.50 12.94
CA LYS A 82 14.70 -6.31 14.12
C LYS A 82 13.59 -7.23 14.66
N GLN A 83 12.33 -6.86 14.48
CA GLN A 83 11.18 -7.61 15.00
C GLN A 83 10.40 -8.36 13.91
N ARG A 84 10.77 -8.21 12.64
CA ARG A 84 9.98 -8.73 11.51
C ARG A 84 10.89 -9.29 10.41
N THR A 85 10.65 -10.55 10.06
CA THR A 85 11.37 -11.24 8.99
C THR A 85 10.84 -10.93 7.60
N HIS A 86 9.62 -10.42 7.50
CA HIS A 86 8.96 -10.08 6.24
C HIS A 86 8.83 -8.57 6.11
N TRP A 87 9.12 -8.05 4.91
CA TRP A 87 8.96 -6.63 4.60
C TRP A 87 7.49 -6.26 4.33
N LEU A 88 6.86 -6.79 3.28
CA LEU A 88 5.44 -6.56 2.99
C LEU A 88 4.67 -7.87 3.10
N VAL A 89 3.65 -7.89 3.97
CA VAL A 89 2.78 -9.05 4.18
C VAL A 89 1.36 -8.69 3.76
N PHE A 90 0.78 -9.47 2.86
CA PHE A 90 -0.64 -9.40 2.49
C PHE A 90 -1.35 -10.63 3.06
N GLU A 91 -2.30 -10.44 3.97
CA GLU A 91 -2.89 -11.55 4.72
C GLU A 91 -4.41 -11.42 4.89
N ASN A 92 -5.10 -12.56 5.05
CA ASN A 92 -6.55 -12.63 5.24
C ASN A 92 -7.38 -11.96 4.13
N LEU A 93 -6.89 -12.00 2.88
CA LEU A 93 -7.58 -11.48 1.70
C LEU A 93 -8.32 -12.59 0.98
N ARG A 94 -9.49 -12.28 0.41
CA ARG A 94 -10.32 -13.21 -0.36
C ARG A 94 -10.78 -12.54 -1.64
N ASN A 95 -10.74 -13.26 -2.75
CA ASN A 95 -11.22 -12.79 -4.06
C ASN A 95 -10.70 -11.39 -4.42
N PHE A 96 -9.41 -11.14 -4.20
CA PHE A 96 -8.75 -9.89 -4.55
C PHE A 96 -7.90 -10.07 -5.80
N GLU A 97 -7.69 -8.97 -6.52
CA GLU A 97 -6.76 -8.88 -7.63
C GLU A 97 -5.60 -7.95 -7.24
N LEU A 98 -4.39 -8.32 -7.64
CA LEU A 98 -3.21 -7.49 -7.57
C LEU A 98 -2.76 -7.20 -9.00
N GLU A 99 -2.95 -5.96 -9.43
CA GLU A 99 -2.60 -5.47 -10.76
C GLU A 99 -1.49 -4.43 -10.68
N GLY A 100 -0.80 -4.20 -11.79
CA GLY A 100 0.25 -3.19 -11.78
C GLY A 100 1.02 -3.00 -13.07
N GLY A 101 2.26 -2.56 -12.86
CA GLY A 101 3.25 -2.14 -13.85
C GLY A 101 4.33 -1.24 -13.24
N GLY A 102 4.28 -1.03 -11.91
CA GLY A 102 5.34 -0.38 -11.13
C GLY A 102 6.33 -1.39 -10.53
N THR A 103 6.99 -0.98 -9.45
CA THR A 103 8.15 -1.69 -8.90
C THR A 103 8.01 -1.93 -7.40
N ILE A 104 8.37 -3.13 -6.94
CA ILE A 104 8.60 -3.44 -5.53
C ILE A 104 10.09 -3.77 -5.39
N ASP A 105 10.85 -2.84 -4.82
CA ASP A 105 12.31 -2.92 -4.66
C ASP A 105 12.67 -3.26 -3.21
N GLY A 106 13.08 -4.51 -3.00
CA GLY A 106 13.41 -5.05 -1.68
C GLY A 106 14.70 -4.52 -1.06
N ARG A 107 15.57 -3.85 -1.84
CA ARG A 107 16.88 -3.33 -1.40
C ARG A 107 17.66 -4.26 -0.44
N GLY A 108 17.80 -5.52 -0.85
CA GLY A 108 18.54 -6.57 -0.12
C GLY A 108 20.04 -6.42 -0.27
#